data_AF-A0A3D3R069-F1
#
_entry.id   AF-A0A3D3R069-F1
#
_cell.length_a   1.000
_cell.length_b   1.000
_cell.length_c   1.000
_cell.angle_alpha   90.00
_cell.angle_beta   90.00
_cell.angle_gamma   90.00
#
_symmetry.space_group_name_H-M   'P 1'
#
loop_
_entity.id
_entity.type
_entity.pdbx_description
1 polymer ?
#
loop_
_entity_poly.entity_id
_entity_poly.type
_entity_poly.pdbx_seq_one_letter_code
_entity_poly.pdbx_strand_id
1 'polypeptide(L)'
;LLTKPLIFAGSQLKLNFSTSAAGSLRVEIQKADGSPIPGFTMQDCQPVIGDKIDGAVRWKNDPDLAGLAGQLVRLKFELLECDLYSFQFDR
;
A
#
# COMPACT_ATOMS: atom_id res chain seq x y z
N LEU A 1 1.58 -2.41 -10.52
CA LEU A 1 2.98 -2.78 -10.14
C LEU A 1 2.94 -3.80 -9.00
N LEU A 2 3.80 -4.83 -8.99
CA LEU A 2 3.87 -5.84 -7.92
C LEU A 2 5.32 -5.95 -7.41
N THR A 3 5.51 -5.96 -6.09
CA THR A 3 6.85 -6.09 -5.50
C THR A 3 7.37 -7.53 -5.54
N LYS A 4 8.68 -7.68 -5.38
CA LYS A 4 9.24 -8.92 -4.82
C LYS A 4 8.71 -9.11 -3.39
N PRO A 5 8.64 -10.37 -2.90
CA PRO A 5 8.34 -10.62 -1.50
C PRO A 5 9.27 -9.85 -0.57
N LEU A 6 8.72 -9.30 0.51
CA LEU A 6 9.45 -8.53 1.52
C LEU A 6 8.92 -8.83 2.92
N ILE A 7 9.78 -8.67 3.91
CA ILE A 7 9.42 -8.64 5.33
C ILE A 7 9.57 -7.20 5.78
N PHE A 8 8.61 -6.71 6.55
CA PHE A 8 8.62 -5.34 7.06
C PHE A 8 8.47 -5.29 8.58
N ALA A 9 8.75 -4.11 9.12
CA ALA A 9 8.44 -3.73 10.50
C ALA A 9 7.70 -2.38 10.46
N GLY A 10 6.83 -2.15 11.44
CA GLY A 10 6.08 -0.91 11.58
C GLY A 10 4.57 -1.10 11.47
N SER A 11 3.84 0.01 11.57
CA SER A 11 2.37 0.03 11.72
C SER A 11 1.65 0.86 10.66
N GLN A 12 2.39 1.58 9.81
CA GLN A 12 1.82 2.40 8.74
C GLN A 12 2.59 2.25 7.43
N LEU A 13 1.87 2.19 6.30
CA LEU A 13 2.46 2.26 4.97
C LEU A 13 2.38 3.71 4.47
N LYS A 14 3.53 4.31 4.17
CA LYS A 14 3.67 5.66 3.63
C LYS A 14 4.27 5.62 2.22
N LEU A 15 3.83 6.54 1.38
CA LEU A 15 4.20 6.62 -0.03
C LEU A 15 4.74 7.99 -0.38
N ASN A 16 5.77 8.00 -1.23
CA ASN A 16 6.18 9.17 -1.98
C ASN A 16 5.68 9.04 -3.42
N PHE A 17 4.71 9.87 -3.81
CA PHE A 17 4.02 9.76 -5.09
C PHE A 17 3.49 11.12 -5.57
N SER A 18 3.20 11.19 -6.86
CA SER A 18 2.47 12.31 -7.48
C SER A 18 1.40 11.76 -8.42
N THR A 19 0.19 12.31 -8.35
CA THR A 19 -0.91 12.01 -9.28
C THR A 19 -1.46 13.26 -9.94
N SER A 20 -2.08 13.11 -11.10
CA SER A 20 -3.00 14.13 -11.62
C SER A 20 -4.24 14.28 -10.71
N ALA A 21 -5.07 15.30 -10.97
CA ALA A 21 -6.34 15.48 -10.26
C ALA A 21 -7.37 14.37 -10.54
N ALA A 22 -7.27 13.69 -11.68
CA ALA A 22 -8.09 12.53 -12.04
C ALA A 22 -7.40 11.18 -11.74
N GLY A 23 -6.11 11.23 -11.38
CA GLY A 23 -5.30 10.08 -11.04
C GLY A 23 -5.61 9.53 -9.67
N SER A 24 -5.07 8.35 -9.39
CA SER A 24 -5.14 7.72 -8.08
C SER A 24 -4.09 6.64 -7.91
N LEU A 25 -3.79 6.33 -6.65
CA LEU A 25 -2.99 5.20 -6.25
C LEU A 25 -3.77 4.36 -5.23
N ARG A 26 -3.75 3.03 -5.39
CA ARG A 26 -4.23 2.08 -4.39
C ARG A 26 -3.22 0.97 -4.14
N VAL A 27 -3.26 0.36 -2.96
CA VAL A 27 -2.35 -0.71 -2.54
C VAL A 27 -3.11 -1.87 -1.93
N GLU A 28 -2.82 -3.07 -2.42
CA GLU A 28 -3.22 -4.34 -1.81
C GLU A 28 -2.01 -5.01 -1.17
N ILE A 29 -2.21 -5.66 -0.02
CA ILE A 29 -1.22 -6.54 0.59
C ILE A 29 -1.61 -7.99 0.32
N GLN A 30 -0.67 -8.74 -0.24
CA GLN A 30 -0.82 -10.15 -0.57
C GLN A 30 0.09 -11.01 0.31
N LYS A 31 -0.32 -12.26 0.54
CA LYS A 31 0.56 -13.30 1.08
C LYS A 31 1.65 -13.64 0.06
N ALA A 32 2.65 -14.41 0.49
CA ALA A 32 3.75 -14.84 -0.38
C ALA A 32 3.29 -15.59 -1.65
N ASP A 33 2.17 -16.32 -1.57
CA ASP A 33 1.56 -17.05 -2.70
C ASP A 33 0.77 -16.16 -3.67
N GLY A 34 0.63 -14.86 -3.36
CA GLY A 34 -0.12 -13.90 -4.17
C GLY A 34 -1.61 -13.79 -3.83
N SER A 35 -2.11 -14.53 -2.84
CA SER A 35 -3.48 -14.37 -2.36
C SER A 35 -3.64 -13.05 -1.57
N PRO A 36 -4.69 -12.24 -1.84
CA PRO A 36 -4.97 -11.03 -1.06
C PRO A 36 -5.22 -11.33 0.41
N ILE A 37 -4.74 -10.46 1.31
CA ILE A 37 -5.04 -10.55 2.74
C ILE A 37 -6.37 -9.83 3.01
N PRO A 38 -7.37 -10.48 3.64
CA PRO A 38 -8.63 -9.83 4.00
C PRO A 38 -8.42 -8.55 4.81
N GLY A 39 -9.17 -7.49 4.51
CA GLY A 39 -9.00 -6.16 5.09
C GLY A 39 -7.93 -5.32 4.39
N PHE A 40 -6.95 -5.94 3.73
CA PHE A 40 -5.90 -5.26 2.96
C PHE A 40 -6.05 -5.47 1.45
N THR A 41 -7.26 -5.75 0.99
CA THR A 41 -7.55 -5.99 -0.44
C THR A 41 -7.58 -4.69 -1.23
N MET A 42 -7.48 -4.78 -2.56
CA MET A 42 -7.59 -3.61 -3.44
C MET A 42 -8.94 -2.89 -3.31
N GLN A 43 -10.04 -3.63 -3.04
CA GLN A 43 -11.37 -3.06 -2.83
C GLN A 43 -11.50 -2.38 -1.46
N ASP A 44 -10.68 -2.78 -0.49
CA ASP A 44 -10.63 -2.17 0.83
C ASP A 44 -9.72 -0.95 0.88
N CYS A 45 -8.74 -0.84 -0.03
CA CYS A 45 -7.85 0.32 -0.10
C CYS A 45 -8.60 1.58 -0.55
N GLN A 46 -8.48 2.65 0.24
CA GLN A 46 -8.94 3.97 -0.16
C GLN A 46 -7.96 4.56 -1.18
N PRO A 47 -8.45 5.20 -2.27
CA PRO A 47 -7.56 5.84 -3.23
C PRO A 47 -6.85 7.04 -2.61
N VAL A 48 -5.55 7.15 -2.87
CA VAL A 48 -4.75 8.34 -2.55
C VAL A 48 -4.49 9.15 -3.82
N ILE A 49 -4.65 10.47 -3.70
CA ILE A 49 -4.61 11.44 -4.80
C ILE A 49 -3.78 12.64 -4.34
N GLY A 50 -2.99 13.21 -5.25
CA GLY A 50 -2.18 14.41 -5.04
C GLY A 50 -0.68 14.14 -5.13
N ASP A 51 0.11 15.07 -4.58
CA ASP A 51 1.56 15.01 -4.55
C ASP A 51 2.03 15.04 -3.09
N LYS A 52 2.64 13.96 -2.63
CA LYS A 52 3.03 13.75 -1.23
C LYS A 52 4.31 12.95 -1.14
N ILE A 53 5.19 13.35 -0.22
CA ILE A 53 6.41 12.61 0.12
C ILE A 53 6.17 11.52 1.18
N ASP A 54 5.07 11.59 1.92
CA ASP A 54 4.76 10.75 3.09
C ASP A 54 3.28 10.36 3.18
N GLY A 55 2.59 10.27 2.04
CA GLY A 55 1.16 9.99 2.00
C GLY A 55 0.81 8.62 2.58
N ALA A 56 -0.03 8.61 3.61
CA ALA A 56 -0.45 7.39 4.30
C ALA A 56 -1.48 6.61 3.48
N VAL A 57 -1.27 5.30 3.35
CA VAL A 57 -2.26 4.36 2.80
C VAL A 57 -3.26 3.99 3.89
N ARG A 58 -4.55 3.99 3.55
CA ARG A 58 -5.63 3.57 4.44
C ARG A 58 -6.49 2.52 3.76
N TRP A 59 -6.91 1.53 4.55
CA TRP A 59 -7.91 0.56 4.16
C TRP A 59 -9.20 0.79 4.95
N LYS A 60 -10.32 0.30 4.42
CA LYS A 60 -11.62 0.34 5.09
C LYS A 60 -11.54 -0.40 6.43
N ASN A 61 -12.25 0.12 7.43
CA ASN A 61 -12.31 -0.43 8.79
C ASN A 61 -10.95 -0.48 9.54
N ASP A 62 -9.93 0.21 9.03
CA ASP A 62 -8.61 0.39 9.66
C ASP A 62 -8.03 -0.91 10.26
N PRO A 63 -7.79 -1.95 9.42
CA PRO A 63 -7.26 -3.21 9.89
C PRO A 63 -5.86 -3.04 10.49
N ASP A 64 -5.51 -3.91 11.44
CA ASP A 64 -4.22 -3.86 12.12
C ASP A 64 -3.06 -4.29 11.20
N LEU A 65 -2.36 -3.31 10.62
CA LEU A 65 -1.18 -3.55 9.78
C LEU A 65 0.02 -4.05 10.61
N ALA A 66 0.12 -3.66 11.87
CA ALA A 66 1.22 -4.09 12.74
C ALA A 66 1.17 -5.60 12.99
N GLY A 67 -0.02 -6.20 13.01
CA GLY A 67 -0.23 -7.65 13.06
C GLY A 67 0.40 -8.43 11.89
N LEU A 68 0.71 -7.77 10.77
CA LEU A 68 1.41 -8.37 9.62
C LEU A 68 2.94 -8.17 9.67
N ALA A 69 3.46 -7.39 10.62
CA ALA A 69 4.90 -7.16 10.74
C ALA A 69 5.65 -8.48 10.98
N GLY A 70 6.83 -8.62 10.38
CA GLY A 70 7.62 -9.86 10.42
C GLY A 70 7.14 -10.97 9.47
N GLN A 71 5.98 -10.81 8.81
CA GLN A 71 5.49 -11.77 7.83
C GLN A 71 6.02 -11.47 6.41
N LEU A 72 6.20 -12.52 5.60
CA LEU A 72 6.60 -12.38 4.20
C LEU A 72 5.37 -12.02 3.34
N VAL A 73 5.34 -10.80 2.80
CA VAL A 73 4.21 -10.25 2.03
C VAL A 73 4.66 -9.70 0.68
N ARG A 74 3.69 -9.37 -0.17
CA ARG A 74 3.90 -8.62 -1.43
C ARG A 74 2.96 -7.43 -1.46
N LEU A 75 3.41 -6.33 -2.04
CA LEU A 75 2.56 -5.15 -2.28
C LEU A 75 2.17 -5.11 -3.75
N LYS A 76 0.86 -5.03 -4.01
CA LYS A 76 0.30 -4.83 -5.35
C LYS A 76 -0.28 -3.42 -5.43
N PHE A 77 0.34 -2.59 -6.25
CA PHE A 77 -0.09 -1.22 -6.53
C PHE A 77 -0.93 -1.17 -7.79
N GLU A 78 -2.05 -0.46 -7.71
CA GLU A 78 -2.81 0.01 -8.86
C GLU A 78 -2.54 1.51 -9.02
N LEU A 79 -2.06 1.92 -10.20
CA LEU A 79 -1.63 3.28 -10.50
C LEU A 79 -2.45 3.78 -11.69
N LEU A 80 -3.10 4.93 -11.53
CA LEU A 80 -3.80 5.64 -12.60
C LEU A 80 -3.27 7.07 -12.63
N GLU A 81 -2.69 7.49 -13.76
CA GLU A 81 -2.08 8.82 -13.92
C GLU A 81 -1.22 9.21 -12.70
N CYS A 82 -0.36 8.28 -12.29
CA CYS A 82 0.40 8.36 -11.05
C CYS A 82 1.85 7.93 -11.26
N ASP A 83 2.76 8.75 -10.76
CA ASP A 83 4.16 8.41 -10.51
C ASP A 83 4.34 7.99 -9.05
N LEU A 84 4.90 6.80 -8.82
CA LEU A 84 5.27 6.30 -7.50
C LEU A 84 6.79 6.27 -7.39
N TYR A 85 7.35 7.07 -6.48
CA TYR A 85 8.80 7.21 -6.31
C TYR A 85 9.35 6.28 -5.24
N SER A 86 8.66 6.15 -4.10
CA SER A 86 9.06 5.24 -3.03
C SER A 86 7.89 4.84 -2.13
N PHE A 87 8.10 3.79 -1.34
CA PHE A 87 7.21 3.38 -0.27
C PHE A 87 8.04 2.95 0.94
N GLN A 88 7.48 3.11 2.14
CA GLN A 88 8.11 2.69 3.38
C GLN A 88 7.07 2.26 4.41
N PHE A 89 7.47 1.35 5.30
CA PHE A 89 6.73 1.07 6.52
C PHE A 89 7.34 1.87 7.66
N ASP A 90 6.53 2.71 8.31
CA ASP A 90 6.97 3.54 9.43
C ASP A 90 6.75 2.81 10.75
N ARG A 91 7.69 2.94 11.68
CA ARG A 91 7.66 2.26 12.99
C ARG A 91 6.80 3.01 13.99
#